data_AF-A0A163ANK8-F1
#
_entry.id   AF-A0A163ANK8-F1
#
_cell.length_a   1.000
_cell.length_b   1.000
_cell.length_c   1.000
_cell.angle_alpha   90.00
_cell.angle_beta   90.00
_cell.angle_gamma   90.00
#
_symmetry.space_group_name_H-M   'P 1'
#
loop_
_entity.id
_entity.type
_entity.pdbx_description
1 polymer ?
#
loop_
_entity_poly.entity_id
_entity_poly.type
_entity_poly.pdbx_seq_one_letter_code
_entity_poly.pdbx_strand_id
1 'polypeptide(L)'
;MNQVMTSQLNVSVGGSVWWKGLTAELNIINTSSETLSEWSYSFITPHKISGMPWGVSTSAEQLANGQTKYTLTGIGWAQSIPAAGSVTVGFNAQQGKALGTEGVLTAALLMTNASETAITAASSLAVSDAPAVEVPGHQQSEKDSAMEGMHAHTTSDSSFTLITEWGASSGSEHTTHDELMGGRTPITTEAHVAYNNLRTFLGLDPASLEDIGTWAFANNLTNNSQAWGNELQGVGLWYSMQGAKVGWIADENYDPQWLADLQRSARLGSPNDVMSMARQIAKPGFIDYLEDIDGVDNFINTLKMEPHFGGWMHDRAHGWLSIEDVAIAHDINHLTVLSHDQTQPFMNDTFDWPQWPALEVSDQVVIDYFQSMVSLGGPLGSNLEAIGTPRNEEDEKPQQEPVVLVEQSQVSQIDPITGSAVDVEVSGDLWWGGFTAEITITNSSDQRLENWAVGFNSTHHFYGESWGVDVVTEEVADDLYSYKIYGADWGQSIGAGQSMTVGFNALTGMELERSGSLTAESLCAEGSEPVLL
;
A
#
# COMPACT_ATOMS: atom_id res chain seq x y z
N MET A 1 -4.43 -35.01 48.32
CA MET A 1 -4.64 -33.55 48.37
C MET A 1 -5.29 -33.17 47.06
N ASN A 2 -6.55 -32.74 47.07
CA ASN A 2 -7.21 -32.22 45.88
C ASN A 2 -6.56 -30.87 45.54
N GLN A 3 -5.73 -30.83 44.50
CA GLN A 3 -5.36 -29.56 43.89
C GLN A 3 -6.64 -28.97 43.29
N VAL A 4 -7.10 -27.88 43.89
CA VAL A 4 -8.04 -26.98 43.23
C VAL A 4 -7.28 -26.45 42.02
N MET A 5 -7.67 -26.87 40.82
CA MET A 5 -7.21 -26.28 39.57
C MET A 5 -7.71 -24.83 39.53
N THR A 6 -6.96 -23.89 40.10
CA THR A 6 -7.19 -22.46 39.86
C THR A 6 -6.90 -22.20 38.39
N SER A 7 -7.84 -21.60 37.65
CA SER A 7 -7.62 -21.26 36.25
C SER A 7 -6.36 -20.40 36.14
N GLN A 8 -5.42 -20.82 35.28
CA GLN A 8 -4.20 -20.06 34.98
C GLN A 8 -4.47 -18.84 34.09
N LEU A 9 -5.73 -18.67 33.68
CA LEU A 9 -6.22 -17.55 32.90
C LEU A 9 -7.27 -16.79 33.71
N ASN A 10 -7.14 -15.47 33.73
CA ASN A 10 -8.21 -14.55 34.09
C ASN A 10 -8.66 -13.82 32.82
N VAL A 11 -9.96 -13.73 32.59
CA VAL A 11 -10.52 -13.17 31.34
C VAL A 11 -11.46 -12.03 31.68
N SER A 12 -11.22 -10.86 31.09
CA SER A 12 -12.17 -9.75 31.12
C SER A 12 -12.70 -9.47 29.71
N VAL A 13 -14.01 -9.23 29.62
CA VAL A 13 -14.73 -8.97 28.36
C VAL A 13 -15.02 -7.48 28.24
N GLY A 14 -14.64 -6.90 27.10
CA GLY A 14 -15.05 -5.59 26.62
C GLY A 14 -15.59 -5.66 25.19
N GLY A 15 -15.67 -4.50 24.55
CA GLY A 15 -16.13 -4.35 23.16
C GLY A 15 -17.47 -3.62 23.06
N SER A 16 -18.16 -3.79 21.94
CA SER A 16 -19.34 -3.01 21.57
C SER A 16 -20.49 -3.89 21.05
N VAL A 17 -21.70 -3.38 21.20
CA VAL A 17 -22.93 -3.90 20.60
C VAL A 17 -23.29 -2.95 19.45
N TRP A 18 -23.71 -3.46 18.31
CA TRP A 18 -24.14 -2.69 17.14
C TRP A 18 -25.34 -3.36 16.44
N TRP A 19 -25.90 -2.78 15.38
CA TRP A 19 -27.14 -3.28 14.76
C TRP A 19 -27.06 -4.75 14.33
N LYS A 20 -27.78 -5.63 15.05
CA LYS A 20 -27.80 -7.10 14.85
C LYS A 20 -26.46 -7.82 15.08
N GLY A 21 -25.44 -7.15 15.61
CA GLY A 21 -24.17 -7.77 15.92
C GLY A 21 -23.47 -7.19 17.15
N LEU A 22 -22.29 -7.71 17.42
CA LEU A 22 -21.42 -7.29 18.51
C LEU A 22 -19.96 -7.57 18.15
N THR A 23 -19.07 -6.83 18.78
CA THR A 23 -17.62 -7.01 18.76
C THR A 23 -17.19 -7.33 20.18
N ALA A 24 -16.54 -8.47 20.39
CA ALA A 24 -16.07 -8.92 21.69
C ALA A 24 -14.55 -8.83 21.78
N GLU A 25 -14.06 -8.09 22.77
CA GLU A 25 -12.64 -8.04 23.14
C GLU A 25 -12.44 -8.82 24.43
N LEU A 26 -11.56 -9.81 24.41
CA LEU A 26 -11.24 -10.65 25.55
C LEU A 26 -9.78 -10.42 25.93
N ASN A 27 -9.58 -9.72 27.04
CA ASN A 27 -8.26 -9.61 27.64
C ASN A 27 -8.00 -10.86 28.50
N ILE A 28 -7.07 -11.69 28.03
CA ILE A 28 -6.65 -12.95 28.62
C ILE A 28 -5.36 -12.71 29.40
N ILE A 29 -5.43 -12.84 30.72
CA ILE A 29 -4.30 -12.61 31.63
C ILE A 29 -3.79 -13.97 32.12
N ASN A 30 -2.52 -14.27 31.86
CA ASN A 30 -1.83 -15.42 32.43
C ASN A 30 -1.48 -15.12 33.89
N THR A 31 -2.18 -15.75 34.83
CA THR A 31 -1.95 -15.56 36.27
C THR A 31 -0.90 -16.51 36.85
N SER A 32 -0.31 -17.37 36.01
CA SER A 32 0.73 -18.31 36.42
C SER A 32 2.14 -17.69 36.39
N SER A 33 3.10 -18.43 36.96
CA SER A 33 4.52 -18.08 36.96
C SER A 33 5.29 -18.58 35.73
N GLU A 34 4.61 -19.21 34.77
CA GLU A 34 5.22 -19.79 33.57
C GLU A 34 4.56 -19.23 32.31
N THR A 35 5.26 -19.26 31.18
CA THR A 35 4.70 -18.88 29.88
C THR A 35 3.69 -19.92 29.41
N LEU A 36 2.51 -19.49 28.97
CA LEU A 36 1.50 -20.35 28.36
C LEU A 36 1.65 -20.31 26.85
N SER A 37 2.00 -21.42 26.20
CA SER A 37 2.21 -21.50 24.73
C SER A 37 1.05 -22.15 23.95
N GLU A 38 0.06 -22.71 24.65
CA GLU A 38 -1.08 -23.44 24.06
C GLU A 38 -2.33 -23.26 24.93
N TRP A 39 -2.67 -22.00 25.22
CA TRP A 39 -3.83 -21.69 26.05
C TRP A 39 -5.13 -21.80 25.26
N SER A 40 -6.20 -22.18 25.96
CA SER A 40 -7.55 -22.17 25.40
C SER A 40 -8.58 -21.64 26.41
N TYR A 41 -9.65 -21.04 25.89
CA TYR A 41 -10.73 -20.49 26.68
C TYR A 41 -12.09 -20.84 26.07
N SER A 42 -12.96 -21.48 26.87
CA SER A 42 -14.31 -21.84 26.42
C SER A 42 -15.39 -21.06 27.16
N PHE A 43 -16.41 -20.62 26.42
CA PHE A 43 -17.62 -19.98 26.94
C PHE A 43 -18.85 -20.39 26.13
N ILE A 44 -20.03 -20.23 26.72
CA ILE A 44 -21.32 -20.48 26.04
C ILE A 44 -22.00 -19.14 25.77
N THR A 45 -22.45 -18.96 24.54
CA THR A 45 -23.14 -17.74 24.11
C THR A 45 -24.37 -18.07 23.25
N PRO A 46 -25.45 -17.26 23.32
CA PRO A 46 -26.52 -17.31 22.33
C PRO A 46 -26.10 -16.64 21.01
N HIS A 47 -24.97 -15.94 20.95
CA HIS A 47 -24.49 -15.22 19.78
C HIS A 47 -23.69 -16.14 18.85
N LYS A 48 -23.73 -15.87 17.55
CA LYS A 48 -23.05 -16.68 16.55
C LYS A 48 -21.82 -15.92 16.07
N ILE A 49 -20.63 -16.39 16.43
CA ILE A 49 -19.37 -15.84 15.91
C ILE A 49 -19.43 -15.86 14.38
N SER A 50 -19.06 -14.74 13.77
CA SER A 50 -19.09 -14.47 12.35
C SER A 50 -17.79 -13.78 11.93
N GLY A 51 -17.35 -14.01 10.70
CA GLY A 51 -16.05 -13.53 10.24
C GLY A 51 -14.90 -14.31 10.87
N MET A 52 -13.70 -13.72 10.85
CA MET A 52 -12.49 -14.33 11.38
C MET A 52 -12.11 -13.68 12.74
N PRO A 53 -12.09 -14.45 13.83
CA PRO A 53 -11.55 -14.00 15.13
C PRO A 53 -10.08 -13.57 15.02
N TRP A 54 -9.67 -12.56 15.79
CA TRP A 54 -8.27 -12.11 15.84
C TRP A 54 -7.56 -12.64 17.09
N GLY A 55 -6.32 -13.08 16.91
CA GLY A 55 -5.50 -13.68 17.96
C GLY A 55 -5.96 -15.07 18.43
N VAL A 56 -7.07 -15.60 17.91
CA VAL A 56 -7.59 -16.93 18.26
C VAL A 56 -8.11 -17.68 17.04
N SER A 57 -7.95 -19.00 17.05
CA SER A 57 -8.80 -19.90 16.28
C SER A 57 -10.00 -20.33 17.12
N THR A 58 -11.13 -20.61 16.48
CA THR A 58 -12.37 -21.02 17.16
C THR A 58 -12.80 -22.42 16.75
N SER A 59 -13.19 -23.24 17.73
CA SER A 59 -14.09 -24.38 17.49
C SER A 59 -15.46 -24.12 18.10
N ALA A 60 -16.51 -24.67 17.49
CA ALA A 60 -17.90 -24.45 17.88
C ALA A 60 -18.62 -25.78 18.10
N GLU A 61 -19.30 -25.90 19.24
CA GLU A 61 -20.19 -27.01 19.57
C GLU A 61 -21.62 -26.47 19.73
N GLN A 62 -22.55 -26.93 18.90
CA GLN A 62 -23.97 -26.57 19.01
C GLN A 62 -24.63 -27.33 20.17
N LEU A 63 -25.31 -26.61 21.04
CA LEU A 63 -25.99 -27.17 22.21
C LEU A 63 -27.49 -27.32 21.93
N ALA A 64 -28.12 -28.31 22.58
CA ALA A 64 -29.53 -28.65 22.37
C ALA A 64 -30.52 -27.51 22.70
N ASN A 65 -30.08 -26.48 23.44
CA ASN A 65 -30.86 -25.30 23.80
C ASN A 65 -30.76 -24.14 22.78
N GLY A 66 -30.10 -24.37 21.64
CA GLY A 66 -29.89 -23.36 20.59
C GLY A 66 -28.76 -22.37 20.88
N GLN A 67 -27.95 -22.62 21.91
CA GLN A 67 -26.71 -21.87 22.19
C GLN A 67 -25.51 -22.56 21.57
N THR A 68 -24.40 -21.83 21.43
CA THR A 68 -23.15 -22.38 20.93
C THR A 68 -22.07 -22.25 22.01
N LYS A 69 -21.36 -23.34 22.27
CA LYS A 69 -20.13 -23.32 23.06
C LYS A 69 -18.98 -23.06 22.10
N TYR A 70 -18.28 -21.96 22.30
CA TYR A 70 -17.05 -21.66 21.58
C TYR A 70 -15.84 -22.03 22.43
N THR A 71 -14.82 -22.58 21.79
CA THR A 71 -13.48 -22.73 22.37
C THR A 71 -12.51 -21.92 21.54
N LEU A 72 -11.89 -20.93 22.17
CA LEU A 72 -10.85 -20.09 21.60
C LEU A 72 -9.50 -20.71 21.91
N THR A 73 -8.61 -20.79 20.92
CA THR A 73 -7.22 -21.21 21.09
C THR A 73 -6.31 -20.12 20.53
N GLY A 74 -5.35 -19.64 21.31
CA GLY A 74 -4.41 -18.60 20.89
C GLY A 74 -3.63 -18.99 19.63
N ILE A 75 -3.54 -18.07 18.67
CA ILE A 75 -2.75 -18.23 17.43
C ILE A 75 -1.93 -16.97 17.14
N GLY A 76 -0.90 -17.09 16.31
CA GLY A 76 -0.06 -15.96 15.91
C GLY A 76 0.56 -15.24 17.12
N TRP A 77 0.43 -13.91 17.18
CA TRP A 77 0.93 -13.09 18.27
C TRP A 77 0.32 -13.41 19.64
N ALA A 78 -0.87 -14.03 19.66
CA ALA A 78 -1.55 -14.42 20.88
C ALA A 78 -1.35 -15.90 21.24
N GLN A 79 -0.54 -16.66 20.51
CA GLN A 79 -0.28 -18.07 20.83
C GLN A 79 0.41 -18.23 22.20
N SER A 80 1.33 -17.31 22.53
CA SER A 80 2.13 -17.37 23.75
C SER A 80 1.84 -16.18 24.68
N ILE A 81 1.53 -16.44 25.95
CA ILE A 81 1.34 -15.42 26.98
C ILE A 81 2.43 -15.61 28.05
N PRO A 82 3.39 -14.68 28.19
CA PRO A 82 4.40 -14.73 29.24
C PRO A 82 3.79 -14.84 30.65
N ALA A 83 4.56 -15.34 31.61
CA ALA A 83 4.17 -15.35 33.02
C ALA A 83 3.72 -13.96 33.49
N ALA A 84 2.59 -13.86 34.19
CA ALA A 84 1.94 -12.60 34.57
C ALA A 84 1.59 -11.63 33.41
N GLY A 85 1.78 -12.05 32.16
CA GLY A 85 1.47 -11.29 30.96
C GLY A 85 -0.01 -11.36 30.58
N SER A 86 -0.41 -10.55 29.61
CA SER A 86 -1.76 -10.56 29.08
C SER A 86 -1.78 -10.38 27.58
N VAL A 87 -2.88 -10.78 26.95
CA VAL A 87 -3.14 -10.62 25.53
C VAL A 87 -4.61 -10.31 25.29
N THR A 88 -4.92 -9.35 24.42
CA THR A 88 -6.30 -8.99 24.10
C THR A 88 -6.67 -9.53 22.73
N VAL A 89 -7.45 -10.59 22.70
CA VAL A 89 -7.97 -11.25 21.49
C VAL A 89 -9.44 -10.87 21.28
N GLY A 90 -10.06 -11.32 20.19
CA GLY A 90 -11.49 -11.09 20.06
C GLY A 90 -12.12 -11.62 18.80
N PHE A 91 -13.40 -11.31 18.63
CA PHE A 91 -14.20 -11.75 17.51
C PHE A 91 -15.43 -10.86 17.31
N ASN A 92 -15.99 -10.89 16.10
CA ASN A 92 -17.32 -10.37 15.82
C ASN A 92 -18.36 -11.50 15.92
N ALA A 93 -19.59 -11.17 16.28
CA ALA A 93 -20.69 -12.13 16.33
C ALA A 93 -22.03 -11.51 15.93
N GLN A 94 -22.86 -12.30 15.27
CA GLN A 94 -24.27 -12.00 15.07
C GLN A 94 -25.03 -12.14 16.40
N GLN A 95 -25.87 -11.16 16.70
CA GLN A 95 -26.75 -11.20 17.86
C GLN A 95 -27.79 -12.33 17.71
N GLY A 96 -27.59 -13.48 18.36
CA GLY A 96 -28.64 -14.49 18.49
C GLY A 96 -29.69 -14.16 19.57
N LYS A 97 -29.38 -13.20 20.46
CA LYS A 97 -30.33 -12.50 21.33
C LYS A 97 -30.20 -11.01 21.07
N ALA A 98 -31.33 -10.30 20.96
CA ALA A 98 -31.32 -8.84 20.81
C ALA A 98 -30.66 -8.17 22.03
N LEU A 99 -29.56 -7.45 21.78
CA LEU A 99 -28.81 -6.65 22.75
C LEU A 99 -29.03 -5.15 22.54
N GLY A 100 -29.52 -4.74 21.37
CA GLY A 100 -29.70 -3.34 21.00
C GLY A 100 -29.00 -3.02 19.69
N THR A 101 -28.97 -1.74 19.34
CA THR A 101 -28.41 -1.22 18.09
C THR A 101 -27.06 -0.54 18.29
N GLU A 102 -26.69 -0.26 19.54
CA GLU A 102 -25.46 0.37 19.99
C GLU A 102 -25.25 0.06 21.48
N GLY A 103 -24.02 0.17 21.99
CA GLY A 103 -23.71 0.10 23.42
C GLY A 103 -22.42 -0.64 23.76
N VAL A 104 -22.07 -0.69 25.05
CA VAL A 104 -20.87 -1.41 25.53
C VAL A 104 -21.20 -2.89 25.74
N LEU A 105 -20.38 -3.77 25.17
CA LEU A 105 -20.46 -5.20 25.44
C LEU A 105 -19.84 -5.52 26.80
N THR A 106 -20.53 -6.35 27.57
CA THR A 106 -20.02 -6.88 28.85
C THR A 106 -20.06 -8.40 28.84
N ALA A 107 -19.31 -9.05 29.75
CA ALA A 107 -19.33 -10.52 29.88
C ALA A 107 -20.76 -11.06 30.06
N ALA A 108 -21.62 -10.38 30.81
CA ALA A 108 -23.00 -10.79 31.04
C ALA A 108 -23.90 -10.66 29.79
N LEU A 109 -23.53 -9.81 28.84
CA LEU A 109 -24.21 -9.68 27.55
C LEU A 109 -23.70 -10.72 26.55
N LEU A 110 -22.39 -11.00 26.56
CA LEU A 110 -21.75 -11.95 25.67
C LEU A 110 -22.02 -13.41 26.05
N MET A 111 -21.98 -13.73 27.35
CA MET A 111 -21.91 -15.09 27.87
C MET A 111 -23.18 -15.45 28.64
N THR A 112 -23.50 -16.73 28.64
CA THR A 112 -24.55 -17.27 29.50
C THR A 112 -23.92 -17.67 30.84
N ASN A 113 -24.52 -17.25 31.97
CA ASN A 113 -24.03 -17.41 33.35
C ASN A 113 -23.61 -18.84 33.80
N ALA A 114 -23.73 -19.85 32.95
CA ALA A 114 -23.47 -21.25 33.27
C ALA A 114 -22.13 -21.80 32.75
N SER A 115 -21.25 -21.02 32.11
CA SER A 115 -20.04 -21.60 31.51
C SER A 115 -18.84 -20.68 31.42
N GLU A 116 -17.99 -20.81 32.43
CA GLU A 116 -16.56 -20.60 32.30
C GLU A 116 -15.87 -21.94 32.51
N THR A 117 -15.09 -22.39 31.54
CA THR A 117 -14.12 -23.46 31.79
C THR A 117 -12.86 -23.13 31.00
N ALA A 118 -11.90 -22.47 31.66
CA ALA A 118 -10.56 -22.30 31.13
C ALA A 118 -9.78 -23.60 31.34
N ILE A 119 -9.24 -24.18 30.27
CA ILE A 119 -8.43 -25.39 30.31
C ILE A 119 -7.13 -25.11 29.56
N THR A 120 -6.01 -25.49 30.16
CA THR A 120 -4.69 -25.50 29.51
C THR A 120 -4.30 -26.94 29.17
N ALA A 121 -3.77 -27.18 27.97
CA ALA A 121 -3.00 -28.38 27.70
C ALA A 121 -1.60 -28.21 28.29
N ALA A 122 -1.13 -29.18 29.08
CA ALA A 122 0.18 -29.10 29.71
C ALA A 122 1.29 -29.27 28.67
N SER A 123 2.31 -28.40 28.69
CA SER A 123 3.56 -28.58 27.93
C SER A 123 4.14 -29.97 28.19
N SER A 124 4.31 -30.74 27.11
CA SER A 124 5.07 -31.99 27.16
C SER A 124 6.51 -31.73 26.71
N LEU A 125 7.46 -31.97 27.62
CA LEU A 125 8.85 -32.26 27.28
C LEU A 125 9.19 -33.64 27.87
N ALA A 126 9.34 -34.64 27.00
CA ALA A 126 10.51 -35.54 26.96
C ALA A 126 10.28 -36.71 25.97
N VAL A 127 11.33 -36.96 25.18
CA VAL A 127 11.53 -38.01 24.17
C VAL A 127 11.58 -39.42 24.79
N SER A 128 10.94 -40.42 24.15
CA SER A 128 11.49 -41.79 24.02
C SER A 128 10.75 -42.67 23.00
N ASP A 129 11.54 -43.42 22.22
CA ASP A 129 11.28 -44.45 21.19
C ASP A 129 10.01 -45.34 21.26
N ALA A 130 9.35 -45.45 20.09
CA ALA A 130 8.84 -46.63 19.32
C ALA A 130 8.22 -47.90 20.01
N PRO A 131 7.49 -48.81 19.30
CA PRO A 131 6.99 -48.82 17.91
C PRO A 131 5.48 -49.17 17.73
N ALA A 132 5.06 -49.20 16.47
CA ALA A 132 3.72 -49.44 15.90
C ALA A 132 3.04 -50.79 16.23
N VAL A 133 1.71 -50.80 16.22
CA VAL A 133 0.85 -51.98 15.95
C VAL A 133 -0.38 -51.57 15.12
N GLU A 134 -0.64 -52.38 14.10
CA GLU A 134 -1.67 -52.35 13.06
C GLU A 134 -3.08 -52.86 13.51
N VAL A 135 -4.15 -52.17 13.05
CA VAL A 135 -5.49 -52.55 12.44
C VAL A 135 -6.30 -53.73 13.11
N PRO A 136 -7.65 -53.95 12.95
CA PRO A 136 -8.59 -53.42 11.94
C PRO A 136 -10.10 -53.20 12.30
N GLY A 137 -10.81 -52.46 11.41
CA GLY A 137 -11.99 -53.01 10.71
C GLY A 137 -13.40 -52.41 10.89
N HIS A 138 -14.06 -52.19 9.73
CA HIS A 138 -15.52 -52.17 9.44
C HIS A 138 -16.32 -50.89 9.74
N GLN A 139 -17.30 -50.44 8.94
CA GLN A 139 -17.81 -50.75 7.59
C GLN A 139 -18.81 -49.64 7.23
N GLN A 140 -18.82 -49.27 5.95
CA GLN A 140 -19.87 -48.66 5.13
C GLN A 140 -21.31 -48.53 5.67
N SER A 141 -21.92 -47.36 5.42
CA SER A 141 -23.20 -47.29 4.71
C SER A 141 -23.44 -45.90 4.11
N GLU A 142 -23.49 -45.87 2.77
CA GLU A 142 -24.07 -44.79 1.96
C GLU A 142 -25.60 -44.85 2.02
N LYS A 143 -26.26 -43.69 2.01
CA LYS A 143 -27.57 -43.52 1.37
C LYS A 143 -27.78 -42.06 0.98
N ASP A 144 -27.69 -41.85 -0.33
CA ASP A 144 -28.09 -40.64 -1.03
C ASP A 144 -29.58 -40.33 -0.85
N SER A 145 -29.90 -39.04 -0.72
CA SER A 145 -31.04 -38.43 -1.39
C SER A 145 -30.76 -36.93 -1.57
N ALA A 146 -30.55 -36.57 -2.83
CA ALA A 146 -30.38 -35.23 -3.33
C ALA A 146 -31.65 -34.37 -3.15
N MET A 147 -31.46 -33.12 -2.73
CA MET A 147 -32.19 -32.00 -3.33
C MET A 147 -31.23 -30.80 -3.42
N GLU A 148 -31.15 -30.30 -4.65
CA GLU A 148 -30.31 -29.23 -5.17
C GLU A 148 -30.58 -27.86 -4.54
N GLY A 149 -29.55 -27.02 -4.56
CA GLY A 149 -29.74 -25.60 -4.87
C GLY A 149 -29.46 -24.59 -3.78
N MET A 150 -28.22 -24.53 -3.26
CA MET A 150 -27.61 -23.25 -2.86
C MET A 150 -26.12 -23.31 -3.20
N HIS A 151 -25.71 -22.45 -4.13
CA HIS A 151 -24.34 -22.29 -4.59
C HIS A 151 -23.41 -22.10 -3.40
N ALA A 152 -22.54 -23.08 -3.18
CA ALA A 152 -21.37 -22.92 -2.36
C ALA A 152 -20.52 -21.82 -3.00
N HIS A 153 -20.38 -20.68 -2.31
CA HIS A 153 -19.27 -19.80 -2.59
C HIS A 153 -18.00 -20.62 -2.37
N THR A 154 -17.28 -20.82 -3.46
CA THR A 154 -15.93 -21.35 -3.50
C THR A 154 -15.08 -20.52 -2.55
N THR A 155 -14.83 -21.06 -1.36
CA THR A 155 -13.67 -20.68 -0.57
C THR A 155 -12.46 -21.16 -1.35
N SER A 156 -11.90 -20.30 -2.21
CA SER A 156 -10.51 -20.49 -2.60
C SER A 156 -9.69 -20.36 -1.32
N ASP A 157 -8.95 -21.41 -1.01
CA ASP A 157 -7.85 -21.45 -0.06
C ASP A 157 -6.97 -20.20 -0.29
N SER A 158 -7.18 -19.10 0.45
CA SER A 158 -6.51 -17.84 0.08
C SER A 158 -5.09 -17.85 0.62
N SER A 159 -4.14 -18.11 -0.26
CA SER A 159 -2.69 -17.92 -0.07
C SER A 159 -2.27 -16.46 0.16
N PHE A 160 -3.22 -15.53 0.32
CA PHE A 160 -2.99 -14.11 0.43
C PHE A 160 -3.06 -13.63 1.89
N THR A 161 -2.11 -12.78 2.26
CA THR A 161 -1.98 -12.19 3.59
C THR A 161 -2.92 -11.00 3.73
N LEU A 162 -3.60 -10.90 4.87
CA LEU A 162 -4.42 -9.74 5.20
C LEU A 162 -3.54 -8.55 5.62
N ILE A 163 -3.91 -7.33 5.22
CA ILE A 163 -3.18 -6.13 5.65
C ILE A 163 -3.12 -5.99 7.19
N THR A 164 -4.15 -6.50 7.88
CA THR A 164 -4.23 -6.46 9.34
C THR A 164 -3.21 -7.35 10.05
N GLU A 165 -2.51 -8.24 9.33
CA GLU A 165 -1.37 -8.98 9.87
C GLU A 165 -0.16 -8.07 10.15
N TRP A 166 -0.07 -6.93 9.48
CA TRP A 166 0.98 -5.93 9.70
C TRP A 166 0.59 -4.83 10.68
N GLY A 167 -0.68 -4.75 11.05
CA GLY A 167 -1.18 -3.76 12.00
C GLY A 167 -2.67 -3.52 11.78
N ALA A 168 -3.38 -3.21 12.86
CA ALA A 168 -4.75 -2.72 12.80
C ALA A 168 -4.90 -1.64 13.86
N SER A 169 -5.77 -0.67 13.61
CA SER A 169 -6.03 0.41 14.54
C SER A 169 -7.46 0.37 15.08
N SER A 170 -7.59 0.85 16.31
CA SER A 170 -8.85 1.10 17.02
C SER A 170 -9.15 2.60 17.17
N GLY A 171 -8.43 3.45 16.42
CA GLY A 171 -8.37 4.91 16.61
C GLY A 171 -9.51 5.73 16.01
N SER A 172 -10.21 5.19 15.00
CA SER A 172 -11.44 5.79 14.48
C SER A 172 -12.62 4.93 14.92
N GLU A 173 -13.73 5.55 15.35
CA GLU A 173 -14.98 4.89 15.75
C GLU A 173 -15.63 4.05 14.62
N HIS A 174 -14.93 3.90 13.50
CA HIS A 174 -15.38 3.33 12.24
C HIS A 174 -14.70 2.01 11.85
N THR A 175 -13.67 1.52 12.56
CA THR A 175 -12.97 0.24 12.24
C THR A 175 -13.76 -1.04 12.58
N THR A 176 -15.08 -0.91 12.78
CA THR A 176 -15.97 -2.06 12.95
C THR A 176 -16.34 -2.65 11.57
N HIS A 177 -16.46 -3.97 11.48
CA HIS A 177 -16.76 -4.74 10.25
C HIS A 177 -18.05 -4.37 9.47
N ASP A 178 -18.74 -3.28 9.83
CA ASP A 178 -19.75 -2.62 8.99
C ASP A 178 -19.13 -2.13 7.66
N GLU A 179 -17.82 -1.92 7.62
CA GLU A 179 -17.02 -1.62 6.42
C GLU A 179 -17.07 -2.73 5.35
N LEU A 180 -17.38 -3.98 5.67
CA LEU A 180 -17.44 -5.07 4.66
C LEU A 180 -18.86 -5.35 4.14
N MET A 181 -19.80 -4.45 4.43
CA MET A 181 -21.18 -4.58 3.98
C MET A 181 -21.30 -4.37 2.47
N GLY A 182 -22.34 -4.96 1.87
CA GLY A 182 -22.66 -4.74 0.47
C GLY A 182 -21.65 -5.32 -0.53
N GLY A 183 -20.95 -6.39 -0.16
CA GLY A 183 -20.03 -7.12 -1.06
C GLY A 183 -18.59 -6.60 -1.07
N ARG A 184 -18.27 -5.65 -0.19
CA ARG A 184 -16.90 -5.20 0.09
C ARG A 184 -16.04 -6.33 0.67
N THR A 185 -14.73 -6.30 0.43
CA THR A 185 -13.79 -7.32 0.90
C THR A 185 -12.62 -6.73 1.69
N PRO A 186 -11.94 -7.54 2.53
CA PRO A 186 -10.69 -7.14 3.17
C PRO A 186 -9.59 -6.77 2.17
N ILE A 187 -8.66 -5.91 2.59
CA ILE A 187 -7.41 -5.69 1.85
C ILE A 187 -6.48 -6.88 2.09
N THR A 188 -6.01 -7.49 1.00
CA THR A 188 -5.07 -8.63 1.02
C THR A 188 -3.96 -8.43 -0.01
N THR A 189 -2.88 -9.22 0.09
CA THR A 189 -1.78 -9.23 -0.89
C THR A 189 -2.18 -9.65 -2.30
N GLU A 190 -3.42 -10.09 -2.52
CA GLU A 190 -4.01 -10.28 -3.85
C GLU A 190 -3.99 -8.97 -4.66
N ALA A 191 -4.20 -7.83 -4.00
CA ALA A 191 -4.12 -6.52 -4.63
C ALA A 191 -2.74 -6.23 -5.22
N HIS A 192 -1.69 -6.73 -4.58
CA HIS A 192 -0.32 -6.56 -5.07
C HIS A 192 -0.04 -7.38 -6.34
N VAL A 193 -0.74 -8.51 -6.52
CA VAL A 193 -0.72 -9.27 -7.78
C VAL A 193 -1.40 -8.46 -8.89
N ALA A 194 -2.60 -7.93 -8.64
CA ALA A 194 -3.30 -7.08 -9.61
C ALA A 194 -2.48 -5.82 -9.98
N TYR A 195 -1.83 -5.21 -9.00
CA TYR A 195 -0.93 -4.08 -9.17
C TYR A 195 0.25 -4.41 -10.11
N ASN A 196 0.95 -5.52 -9.88
CA ASN A 196 2.08 -5.91 -10.72
C ASN A 196 1.68 -6.43 -12.10
N ASN A 197 0.47 -6.97 -12.26
CA ASN A 197 -0.11 -7.23 -13.59
C ASN A 197 -0.27 -5.93 -14.38
N LEU A 198 -0.77 -4.86 -13.75
CA LEU A 198 -0.88 -3.55 -14.39
C LEU A 198 0.50 -2.98 -14.75
N ARG A 199 1.49 -3.06 -13.85
CA ARG A 199 2.86 -2.63 -14.15
C ARG A 199 3.44 -3.38 -15.35
N THR A 200 3.28 -4.70 -15.37
CA THR A 200 3.75 -5.54 -16.49
C THR A 200 3.08 -5.15 -17.81
N PHE A 201 1.77 -4.90 -17.80
CA PHE A 201 1.04 -4.38 -18.96
C PHE A 201 1.60 -3.04 -19.47
N LEU A 202 2.05 -2.18 -18.57
CA LEU A 202 2.64 -0.88 -18.91
C LEU A 202 4.13 -0.97 -19.29
N GLY A 203 4.72 -2.17 -19.32
CA GLY A 203 6.14 -2.37 -19.56
C GLY A 203 7.04 -1.92 -18.39
N LEU A 204 6.47 -1.77 -17.20
CA LEU A 204 7.19 -1.46 -15.97
C LEU A 204 7.59 -2.75 -15.26
N ASP A 205 8.80 -2.76 -14.67
CA ASP A 205 9.24 -3.86 -13.83
C ASP A 205 8.30 -4.04 -12.62
N PRO A 206 8.03 -5.27 -12.17
CA PRO A 206 7.29 -5.50 -10.94
C PRO A 206 7.95 -4.79 -9.75
N ALA A 207 7.15 -4.13 -8.92
CA ALA A 207 7.64 -3.50 -7.69
C ALA A 207 7.28 -4.35 -6.47
N SER A 208 8.14 -4.34 -5.45
CA SER A 208 7.86 -4.94 -4.15
C SER A 208 6.95 -4.03 -3.30
N LEU A 209 6.36 -4.58 -2.24
CA LEU A 209 5.61 -3.78 -1.26
C LEU A 209 6.51 -2.72 -0.62
N GLU A 210 7.79 -3.04 -0.40
CA GLU A 210 8.77 -2.14 0.17
C GLU A 210 9.10 -0.97 -0.77
N ASP A 211 9.18 -1.20 -2.09
CA ASP A 211 9.41 -0.12 -3.07
C ASP A 211 8.24 0.87 -3.06
N ILE A 212 7.00 0.34 -3.07
CA ILE A 212 5.77 1.12 -3.06
C ILE A 212 5.61 1.87 -1.72
N GLY A 213 5.91 1.20 -0.61
CA GLY A 213 5.94 1.83 0.70
C GLY A 213 6.96 2.98 0.74
N THR A 214 8.18 2.73 0.28
CA THR A 214 9.26 3.73 0.28
C THR A 214 8.86 4.96 -0.54
N TRP A 215 8.29 4.73 -1.71
CA TRP A 215 7.71 5.78 -2.55
C TRP A 215 6.63 6.59 -1.80
N ALA A 216 5.70 5.94 -1.10
CA ALA A 216 4.65 6.62 -0.35
C ALA A 216 5.20 7.48 0.82
N PHE A 217 6.23 6.99 1.52
CA PHE A 217 6.93 7.77 2.56
C PHE A 217 7.64 8.99 1.98
N ALA A 218 8.35 8.83 0.86
CA ALA A 218 9.07 9.92 0.21
C ALA A 218 8.13 11.04 -0.27
N ASN A 219 6.89 10.71 -0.62
CA ASN A 219 5.93 11.64 -1.20
C ASN A 219 4.89 12.21 -0.20
N ASN A 220 5.13 12.09 1.12
CA ASN A 220 4.21 12.55 2.18
C ASN A 220 2.79 11.95 2.08
N LEU A 221 2.71 10.71 1.61
CA LEU A 221 1.44 9.99 1.41
C LEU A 221 1.04 9.15 2.63
N THR A 222 1.81 9.21 3.71
CA THR A 222 1.55 8.50 4.97
C THR A 222 1.89 9.39 6.16
N ASN A 223 1.13 9.24 7.25
CA ASN A 223 1.40 9.85 8.56
C ASN A 223 2.26 8.95 9.46
N ASN A 224 2.71 7.79 8.97
CA ASN A 224 3.59 6.92 9.72
C ASN A 224 4.93 7.59 9.98
N SER A 225 5.46 7.36 11.18
CA SER A 225 6.81 7.80 11.55
C SER A 225 7.90 6.76 11.29
N GLN A 226 7.51 5.53 10.92
CA GLN A 226 8.41 4.39 10.75
C GLN A 226 8.36 3.89 9.31
N ALA A 227 9.37 4.23 8.52
CA ALA A 227 9.51 3.78 7.13
C ALA A 227 10.21 2.41 7.01
N TRP A 228 9.87 1.45 7.87
CA TRP A 228 10.47 0.10 7.84
C TRP A 228 9.55 -0.98 8.43
N GLY A 229 9.85 -2.24 8.12
CA GLY A 229 9.13 -3.40 8.64
C GLY A 229 7.66 -3.42 8.22
N ASN A 230 6.80 -3.83 9.14
CA ASN A 230 5.37 -3.97 8.89
C ASN A 230 4.68 -2.67 8.44
N GLU A 231 5.12 -1.51 8.92
CA GLU A 231 4.54 -0.21 8.51
C GLU A 231 4.86 0.09 7.05
N LEU A 232 6.10 -0.17 6.61
CA LEU A 232 6.50 -0.04 5.22
C LEU A 232 5.70 -0.98 4.30
N GLN A 233 5.58 -2.25 4.69
CA GLN A 233 4.87 -3.27 3.91
C GLN A 233 3.36 -3.00 3.85
N GLY A 234 2.76 -2.59 4.96
CA GLY A 234 1.33 -2.30 5.02
C GLY A 234 0.95 -1.05 4.25
N VAL A 235 1.74 0.04 4.35
CA VAL A 235 1.58 1.22 3.49
C VAL A 235 1.74 0.83 2.02
N GLY A 236 2.76 0.03 1.70
CA GLY A 236 2.98 -0.50 0.35
C GLY A 236 1.79 -1.29 -0.18
N LEU A 237 1.17 -2.15 0.63
CA LEU A 237 0.00 -2.92 0.20
C LEU A 237 -1.22 -2.03 0.01
N TRP A 238 -1.42 -1.07 0.91
CA TRP A 238 -2.54 -0.14 0.83
C TRP A 238 -2.47 0.69 -0.46
N TYR A 239 -1.29 1.22 -0.81
CA TYR A 239 -1.07 1.95 -2.06
C TYR A 239 -1.05 1.04 -3.30
N SER A 240 -0.60 -0.21 -3.18
CA SER A 240 -0.77 -1.22 -4.26
C SER A 240 -2.24 -1.39 -4.62
N MET A 241 -3.10 -1.50 -3.60
CA MET A 241 -4.56 -1.65 -3.77
C MET A 241 -5.18 -0.44 -4.43
N GLN A 242 -4.87 0.78 -3.96
CA GLN A 242 -5.39 2.01 -4.58
C GLN A 242 -4.93 2.17 -6.04
N GLY A 243 -3.65 1.93 -6.31
CA GLY A 243 -3.09 1.98 -7.67
C GLY A 243 -3.75 0.95 -8.59
N ALA A 244 -3.92 -0.30 -8.13
CA ALA A 244 -4.57 -1.37 -8.89
C ALA A 244 -6.08 -1.12 -9.14
N LYS A 245 -6.74 -0.33 -8.29
CA LYS A 245 -8.15 0.05 -8.50
C LYS A 245 -8.35 1.09 -9.59
N VAL A 246 -7.40 2.01 -9.78
CA VAL A 246 -7.63 3.24 -10.56
C VAL A 246 -6.59 3.49 -11.66
N GLY A 247 -5.32 3.14 -11.45
CA GLY A 247 -4.22 3.54 -12.34
C GLY A 247 -4.23 2.93 -13.75
N TRP A 248 -5.13 1.98 -14.02
CA TRP A 248 -5.33 1.36 -15.34
C TRP A 248 -6.31 2.13 -16.24
N ILE A 249 -7.02 3.11 -15.69
CA ILE A 249 -8.00 3.93 -16.41
C ILE A 249 -7.25 4.85 -17.39
N ALA A 250 -7.75 4.94 -18.62
CA ALA A 250 -7.26 5.90 -19.58
C ALA A 250 -7.68 7.31 -19.17
N ASP A 251 -6.75 8.25 -19.22
CA ASP A 251 -6.87 9.62 -18.72
C ASP A 251 -8.11 10.31 -19.30
N GLU A 252 -8.33 10.18 -20.62
CA GLU A 252 -9.48 10.75 -21.33
C GLU A 252 -10.83 10.13 -20.96
N ASN A 253 -10.82 8.98 -20.29
CA ASN A 253 -12.01 8.22 -19.89
C ASN A 253 -12.23 8.22 -18.37
N TYR A 254 -11.41 8.94 -17.61
CA TYR A 254 -11.60 9.04 -16.17
C TYR A 254 -12.92 9.74 -15.84
N ASP A 255 -13.76 9.04 -15.07
CA ASP A 255 -14.99 9.56 -14.48
C ASP A 255 -15.17 8.89 -13.10
N PRO A 256 -15.22 9.65 -12.00
CA PRO A 256 -15.36 9.07 -10.66
C PRO A 256 -16.68 8.30 -10.49
N GLN A 257 -17.75 8.68 -11.19
CA GLN A 257 -19.02 7.95 -11.15
C GLN A 257 -18.91 6.60 -11.86
N TRP A 258 -18.16 6.52 -12.97
CA TRP A 258 -17.94 5.26 -13.66
C TRP A 258 -17.17 4.27 -12.79
N LEU A 259 -16.15 4.74 -12.07
CA LEU A 259 -15.42 3.93 -11.10
C LEU A 259 -16.32 3.47 -9.94
N ALA A 260 -17.23 4.32 -9.47
CA ALA A 260 -18.21 3.94 -8.45
C ALA A 260 -19.13 2.82 -8.94
N ASP A 261 -19.69 2.96 -10.14
CA ASP A 261 -20.56 1.96 -10.74
C ASP A 261 -19.81 0.64 -11.00
N LEU A 262 -18.55 0.71 -11.42
CA LEU A 262 -17.69 -0.46 -11.63
C LEU A 262 -17.43 -1.21 -10.32
N GLN A 263 -17.05 -0.51 -9.25
CA GLN A 263 -16.82 -1.12 -7.93
C GLN A 263 -18.13 -1.72 -7.36
N ARG A 264 -19.27 -1.04 -7.53
CA ARG A 264 -20.58 -1.59 -7.18
C ARG A 264 -20.88 -2.87 -7.95
N SER A 265 -20.61 -2.89 -9.27
CA SER A 265 -20.79 -4.07 -10.11
C SER A 265 -19.85 -5.20 -9.71
N ALA A 266 -18.60 -4.91 -9.30
CA ALA A 266 -17.68 -5.92 -8.79
C ALA A 266 -18.22 -6.57 -7.50
N ARG A 267 -18.88 -5.80 -6.65
CA ARG A 267 -19.41 -6.26 -5.35
C ARG A 267 -20.75 -6.98 -5.46
N LEU A 268 -21.63 -6.57 -6.38
CA LEU A 268 -23.03 -7.01 -6.44
C LEU A 268 -23.45 -7.67 -7.76
N GLY A 269 -22.68 -7.49 -8.83
CA GLY A 269 -22.97 -7.92 -10.18
C GLY A 269 -22.21 -9.19 -10.61
N SER A 270 -22.12 -9.41 -11.92
CA SER A 270 -21.39 -10.54 -12.49
C SER A 270 -20.01 -10.11 -12.99
N PRO A 271 -19.00 -11.02 -12.97
CA PRO A 271 -17.68 -10.74 -13.55
C PRO A 271 -17.74 -10.24 -15.00
N ASN A 272 -18.63 -10.79 -15.82
CA ASN A 272 -18.79 -10.38 -17.22
C ASN A 272 -19.23 -8.91 -17.36
N ASP A 273 -20.12 -8.45 -16.47
CA ASP A 273 -20.56 -7.06 -16.47
C ASP A 273 -19.39 -6.14 -16.06
N VAL A 274 -18.61 -6.54 -15.05
CA VAL A 274 -17.41 -5.81 -14.60
C VAL A 274 -16.40 -5.65 -15.73
N MET A 275 -16.06 -6.75 -16.42
CA MET A 275 -15.11 -6.69 -17.53
C MET A 275 -15.63 -5.87 -18.71
N SER A 276 -16.94 -5.92 -18.99
CA SER A 276 -17.58 -5.11 -20.03
C SER A 276 -17.58 -3.61 -19.69
N MET A 277 -17.73 -3.25 -18.41
CA MET A 277 -17.65 -1.87 -17.93
C MET A 277 -16.21 -1.37 -17.90
N ALA A 278 -15.27 -2.20 -17.44
CA ALA A 278 -13.85 -1.84 -17.35
C ALA A 278 -13.26 -1.58 -18.75
N ARG A 279 -13.61 -2.40 -19.74
CA ARG A 279 -13.15 -2.26 -21.14
C ARG A 279 -13.53 -0.92 -21.80
N GLN A 280 -14.55 -0.23 -21.28
CA GLN A 280 -14.97 1.07 -21.81
C GLN A 280 -14.07 2.23 -21.37
N ILE A 281 -13.39 2.09 -20.23
CA ILE A 281 -12.57 3.16 -19.64
C ILE A 281 -11.10 2.79 -19.49
N ALA A 282 -10.74 1.52 -19.67
CA ALA A 282 -9.38 1.04 -19.55
C ALA A 282 -8.45 1.61 -20.63
N LYS A 283 -7.16 1.69 -20.29
CA LYS A 283 -6.11 1.85 -21.30
C LYS A 283 -6.22 0.74 -22.37
N PRO A 284 -6.06 1.06 -23.67
CA PRO A 284 -6.27 0.09 -24.75
C PRO A 284 -5.45 -1.19 -24.57
N GLY A 285 -6.12 -2.35 -24.62
CA GLY A 285 -5.47 -3.67 -24.51
C GLY A 285 -5.30 -4.20 -23.08
N PHE A 286 -5.51 -3.39 -22.03
CA PHE A 286 -5.33 -3.84 -20.65
C PHE A 286 -6.26 -4.99 -20.28
N ILE A 287 -7.54 -4.90 -20.68
CA ILE A 287 -8.53 -5.94 -20.36
C ILE A 287 -8.24 -7.24 -21.10
N ASP A 288 -7.83 -7.17 -22.37
CA ASP A 288 -7.42 -8.36 -23.14
C ASP A 288 -6.20 -9.02 -22.50
N TYR A 289 -5.21 -8.21 -22.10
CA TYR A 289 -4.04 -8.68 -21.37
C TYR A 289 -4.42 -9.43 -20.09
N LEU A 290 -5.34 -8.89 -19.26
CA LEU A 290 -5.80 -9.57 -18.05
C LEU A 290 -6.48 -10.92 -18.34
N GLU A 291 -7.24 -11.02 -19.42
CA GLU A 291 -7.85 -12.28 -19.87
C GLU A 291 -6.78 -13.29 -20.30
N ASP A 292 -5.72 -12.84 -20.99
CA ASP A 292 -4.62 -13.69 -21.47
C ASP A 292 -3.73 -14.25 -20.35
N ILE A 293 -3.58 -13.51 -19.25
CA ILE A 293 -2.74 -13.93 -18.10
C ILE A 293 -3.53 -14.57 -16.95
N ASP A 294 -4.80 -14.90 -17.16
CA ASP A 294 -5.72 -15.35 -16.09
C ASP A 294 -5.76 -14.37 -14.87
N GLY A 295 -5.61 -13.08 -15.13
CA GLY A 295 -5.50 -12.02 -14.13
C GLY A 295 -6.84 -11.39 -13.69
N VAL A 296 -7.94 -11.79 -14.32
CA VAL A 296 -9.29 -11.21 -14.13
C VAL A 296 -9.77 -11.31 -12.68
N ASP A 297 -9.56 -12.45 -12.01
CA ASP A 297 -10.03 -12.65 -10.64
C ASP A 297 -9.35 -11.70 -9.65
N ASN A 298 -8.01 -11.56 -9.75
CA ASN A 298 -7.24 -10.63 -8.91
C ASN A 298 -7.72 -9.19 -9.12
N PHE A 299 -7.98 -8.79 -10.38
CA PHE A 299 -8.50 -7.48 -10.73
C PHE A 299 -9.87 -7.21 -10.08
N ILE A 300 -10.83 -8.12 -10.28
CA ILE A 300 -12.20 -7.98 -9.74
C ILE A 300 -12.20 -8.01 -8.21
N ASN A 301 -11.39 -8.88 -7.60
CA ASN A 301 -11.31 -8.98 -6.14
C ASN A 301 -10.68 -7.72 -5.52
N THR A 302 -9.71 -7.10 -6.20
CA THR A 302 -9.11 -5.83 -5.78
C THR A 302 -10.12 -4.68 -5.82
N LEU A 303 -10.98 -4.60 -6.85
CA LEU A 303 -12.06 -3.61 -6.93
C LEU A 303 -13.06 -3.69 -5.77
N LYS A 304 -13.22 -4.87 -5.15
CA LYS A 304 -14.12 -5.07 -4.01
C LYS A 304 -13.55 -4.56 -2.69
N MET A 305 -12.23 -4.41 -2.58
CA MET A 305 -11.57 -4.17 -1.29
C MET A 305 -12.02 -2.84 -0.67
N GLU A 306 -12.17 -2.77 0.64
CA GLU A 306 -12.55 -1.54 1.35
C GLU A 306 -11.29 -0.79 1.83
N PRO A 307 -11.02 0.45 1.36
CA PRO A 307 -9.83 1.21 1.75
C PRO A 307 -9.70 1.45 3.26
N HIS A 308 -10.83 1.52 3.96
CA HIS A 308 -10.85 1.69 5.41
C HIS A 308 -10.46 0.45 6.21
N PHE A 309 -10.47 -0.74 5.60
CA PHE A 309 -10.33 -2.01 6.29
C PHE A 309 -9.11 -2.02 7.24
N GLY A 310 -9.38 -2.24 8.54
CA GLY A 310 -8.36 -2.27 9.58
C GLY A 310 -7.90 -0.89 10.07
N GLY A 311 -8.60 0.18 9.69
CA GLY A 311 -8.27 1.58 10.02
C GLY A 311 -7.12 2.16 9.18
N TRP A 312 -6.64 1.42 8.18
CA TRP A 312 -5.38 1.75 7.49
C TRP A 312 -5.41 3.13 6.83
N MET A 313 -6.51 3.51 6.18
CA MET A 313 -6.62 4.81 5.51
C MET A 313 -6.34 6.00 6.45
N HIS A 314 -6.86 5.97 7.68
CA HIS A 314 -6.76 7.08 8.63
C HIS A 314 -5.54 7.00 9.52
N ASP A 315 -5.21 5.79 9.95
CA ASP A 315 -4.21 5.61 10.98
C ASP A 315 -2.82 5.42 10.41
N ARG A 316 -2.71 5.07 9.11
CA ARG A 316 -1.46 4.66 8.47
C ARG A 316 -1.25 5.24 7.07
N ALA A 317 -2.29 5.44 6.27
CA ALA A 317 -2.19 5.99 4.92
C ALA A 317 -2.74 7.43 4.81
N HIS A 318 -2.76 8.15 5.93
CA HIS A 318 -3.24 9.52 5.98
C HIS A 318 -2.13 10.48 5.53
N GLY A 319 -2.00 10.66 4.22
CA GLY A 319 -1.03 11.57 3.61
C GLY A 319 -1.46 13.04 3.68
N TRP A 320 -0.48 13.93 3.87
CA TRP A 320 -0.66 15.38 3.98
C TRP A 320 -0.17 16.15 2.76
N LEU A 321 0.23 15.46 1.69
CA LEU A 321 0.55 16.09 0.41
C LEU A 321 -0.61 16.99 -0.02
N SER A 322 -0.35 18.29 -0.20
CA SER A 322 -1.34 19.26 -0.65
C SER A 322 -1.58 19.11 -2.15
N ILE A 323 -2.85 19.14 -2.54
CA ILE A 323 -3.33 18.93 -3.91
C ILE A 323 -4.21 20.11 -4.30
N GLU A 324 -3.74 20.86 -5.30
CA GLU A 324 -4.39 22.07 -5.83
C GLU A 324 -4.80 23.11 -4.75
N ASP A 325 -4.11 23.13 -3.61
CA ASP A 325 -4.41 23.96 -2.43
C ASP A 325 -5.82 23.77 -1.83
N VAL A 326 -6.60 22.79 -2.31
CA VAL A 326 -7.97 22.53 -1.85
C VAL A 326 -8.11 21.23 -1.07
N ALA A 327 -7.27 20.24 -1.36
CA ALA A 327 -7.34 18.90 -0.80
C ALA A 327 -5.97 18.39 -0.33
N ILE A 328 -5.98 17.27 0.38
CA ILE A 328 -4.80 16.46 0.68
C ILE A 328 -4.92 15.06 0.07
N ALA A 329 -3.80 14.34 -0.01
CA ALA A 329 -3.76 12.95 -0.49
C ALA A 329 -4.81 12.03 0.19
N HIS A 330 -5.05 12.20 1.49
CA HIS A 330 -6.12 11.50 2.21
C HIS A 330 -7.51 11.73 1.60
N ASP A 331 -7.83 12.96 1.22
CA ASP A 331 -9.12 13.31 0.61
C ASP A 331 -9.28 12.62 -0.75
N ILE A 332 -8.25 12.67 -1.60
CA ILE A 332 -8.28 12.06 -2.94
C ILE A 332 -8.40 10.54 -2.88
N ASN A 333 -7.73 9.93 -1.89
CA ASN A 333 -7.81 8.51 -1.65
C ASN A 333 -9.25 8.00 -1.39
N HIS A 334 -10.19 8.87 -1.01
CA HIS A 334 -11.61 8.54 -0.83
C HIS A 334 -12.36 8.31 -2.13
N LEU A 335 -11.76 8.53 -3.31
CA LEU A 335 -12.36 8.20 -4.60
C LEU A 335 -12.94 6.78 -4.62
N THR A 336 -12.21 5.82 -4.05
CA THR A 336 -12.57 4.40 -4.05
C THR A 336 -13.53 4.01 -2.91
N VAL A 337 -13.94 4.97 -2.08
CA VAL A 337 -14.92 4.80 -1.02
C VAL A 337 -16.29 5.21 -1.55
N LEU A 338 -17.25 4.28 -1.46
CA LEU A 338 -18.59 4.50 -1.98
C LEU A 338 -19.60 4.73 -0.87
N SER A 339 -20.69 5.43 -1.22
CA SER A 339 -21.82 5.65 -0.33
C SER A 339 -22.42 4.38 0.28
N HIS A 340 -23.25 4.51 1.32
CA HIS A 340 -23.82 3.33 1.97
C HIS A 340 -24.65 2.50 0.98
N ASP A 341 -25.38 3.17 0.09
CA ASP A 341 -26.11 2.55 -1.01
C ASP A 341 -25.25 2.19 -2.24
N GLN A 342 -23.94 2.51 -2.19
CA GLN A 342 -22.92 2.27 -3.21
C GLN A 342 -23.24 2.92 -4.55
N THR A 343 -23.69 4.16 -4.54
CA THR A 343 -24.03 4.91 -5.75
C THR A 343 -23.13 6.11 -6.00
N GLN A 344 -22.39 6.58 -5.01
CA GLN A 344 -21.58 7.80 -5.14
C GLN A 344 -20.14 7.59 -4.66
N PRO A 345 -19.13 8.10 -5.38
CA PRO A 345 -17.72 8.09 -4.98
C PRO A 345 -17.40 9.20 -3.96
N PHE A 346 -16.13 9.27 -3.53
CA PHE A 346 -15.60 10.32 -2.65
C PHE A 346 -16.36 10.45 -1.33
N MET A 347 -16.64 9.32 -0.68
CA MET A 347 -17.33 9.30 0.59
C MET A 347 -16.37 9.14 1.76
N ASN A 348 -16.63 9.88 2.84
CA ASN A 348 -15.93 9.80 4.12
C ASN A 348 -16.43 8.62 4.96
N ASP A 349 -15.88 8.43 6.14
CA ASP A 349 -16.01 7.30 7.07
C ASP A 349 -17.44 6.94 7.46
N THR A 350 -18.36 7.90 7.35
CA THR A 350 -19.79 7.67 7.61
C THR A 350 -20.55 7.18 6.37
N PHE A 351 -19.84 6.94 5.27
CA PHE A 351 -20.28 6.55 3.92
C PHE A 351 -21.30 7.51 3.25
N ASP A 352 -22.11 8.28 3.97
CA ASP A 352 -23.06 9.23 3.37
C ASP A 352 -22.65 10.69 3.58
N TRP A 353 -21.35 10.94 3.75
CA TRP A 353 -20.79 12.27 3.88
C TRP A 353 -19.72 12.51 2.81
N PRO A 354 -19.94 13.43 1.86
CA PRO A 354 -18.97 13.69 0.81
C PRO A 354 -17.65 14.25 1.33
N GLN A 355 -16.56 13.85 0.69
CA GLN A 355 -15.24 14.44 0.87
C GLN A 355 -15.13 15.70 0.01
N TRP A 356 -15.78 16.78 0.47
CA TRP A 356 -15.91 18.05 -0.26
C TRP A 356 -14.58 18.56 -0.86
N PRO A 357 -13.44 18.54 -0.15
CA PRO A 357 -12.15 18.93 -0.73
C PRO A 357 -11.79 18.18 -2.01
N ALA A 358 -12.00 16.86 -2.05
CA ALA A 358 -11.65 16.04 -3.19
C ALA A 358 -12.52 16.31 -4.42
N LEU A 359 -13.78 16.72 -4.21
CA LEU A 359 -14.70 17.08 -5.29
C LEU A 359 -14.32 18.38 -6.01
N GLU A 360 -13.41 19.17 -5.45
CA GLU A 360 -12.92 20.43 -6.03
C GLU A 360 -11.62 20.25 -6.81
N VAL A 361 -10.99 19.07 -6.75
CA VAL A 361 -9.75 18.75 -7.48
C VAL A 361 -10.06 18.38 -8.92
N SER A 362 -9.23 18.84 -9.85
CA SER A 362 -9.39 18.52 -11.27
C SER A 362 -9.26 17.02 -11.56
N ASP A 363 -10.11 16.52 -12.46
CA ASP A 363 -10.12 15.12 -12.88
C ASP A 363 -8.73 14.62 -13.32
N GLN A 364 -7.99 15.47 -14.05
CA GLN A 364 -6.63 15.17 -14.50
C GLN A 364 -5.67 14.94 -13.31
N VAL A 365 -5.69 15.82 -12.30
CA VAL A 365 -4.82 15.66 -11.13
C VAL A 365 -5.22 14.44 -10.31
N VAL A 366 -6.51 14.10 -10.24
CA VAL A 366 -6.94 12.86 -9.57
C VAL A 366 -6.38 11.63 -10.29
N ILE A 367 -6.55 11.54 -11.62
CA ILE A 367 -6.05 10.36 -12.35
C ILE A 367 -4.53 10.28 -12.30
N ASP A 368 -3.81 11.40 -12.47
CA ASP A 368 -2.35 11.46 -12.35
C ASP A 368 -1.87 11.00 -10.96
N TYR A 369 -2.56 11.40 -9.89
CA TYR A 369 -2.28 10.95 -8.53
C TYR A 369 -2.38 9.43 -8.37
N PHE A 370 -3.44 8.80 -8.87
CA PHE A 370 -3.57 7.34 -8.80
C PHE A 370 -2.59 6.59 -9.72
N GLN A 371 -2.31 7.15 -10.88
CA GLN A 371 -1.32 6.61 -11.81
C GLN A 371 0.11 6.71 -11.26
N SER A 372 0.41 7.73 -10.44
CA SER A 372 1.70 7.87 -9.75
C SER A 372 2.00 6.69 -8.81
N MET A 373 0.96 6.10 -8.20
CA MET A 373 1.10 4.90 -7.38
C MET A 373 1.62 3.72 -8.19
N VAL A 374 1.29 3.68 -9.49
CA VAL A 374 1.65 2.60 -10.41
C VAL A 374 3.00 2.85 -11.06
N SER A 375 3.32 4.08 -11.44
CA SER A 375 4.64 4.43 -12.00
C SER A 375 5.73 4.54 -10.92
N LEU A 376 5.34 4.78 -9.67
CA LEU A 376 6.20 5.28 -8.59
C LEU A 376 6.83 6.65 -8.91
N GLY A 377 6.12 7.46 -9.70
CA GLY A 377 6.50 8.82 -10.08
C GLY A 377 5.96 9.90 -9.13
N GLY A 378 6.07 11.17 -9.53
CA GLY A 378 5.57 12.30 -8.74
C GLY A 378 4.04 12.32 -8.68
N PRO A 379 3.39 12.40 -7.50
CA PRO A 379 1.93 12.37 -7.39
C PRO A 379 1.18 13.54 -8.01
N LEU A 380 1.88 14.63 -8.33
CA LEU A 380 1.34 15.82 -9.01
C LEU A 380 1.88 15.97 -10.45
N GLY A 381 2.64 14.99 -10.93
CA GLY A 381 3.21 14.98 -12.28
C GLY A 381 2.40 14.12 -13.23
N SER A 382 2.66 14.26 -14.53
CA SER A 382 2.11 13.35 -15.55
C SER A 382 2.80 12.00 -15.47
N ASN A 383 2.05 10.93 -15.22
CA ASN A 383 2.64 9.62 -14.91
C ASN A 383 2.55 8.62 -16.07
N LEU A 384 1.34 8.19 -16.45
CA LEU A 384 1.18 7.14 -17.46
C LEU A 384 0.71 7.66 -18.82
N GLU A 385 0.56 8.97 -19.01
CA GLU A 385 0.32 9.55 -20.35
C GLU A 385 1.52 9.37 -21.29
N ALA A 386 2.75 9.33 -20.75
CA ALA A 386 3.98 9.21 -21.52
C ALA A 386 4.41 7.76 -21.81
N ILE A 387 3.84 6.79 -21.09
CA ILE A 387 4.17 5.37 -21.22
C ILE A 387 3.22 4.76 -22.26
N GLY A 388 3.62 4.83 -23.52
CA GLY A 388 2.89 4.22 -24.63
C GLY A 388 2.70 2.71 -24.45
N THR A 389 1.60 2.19 -24.98
CA THR A 389 1.25 0.75 -25.02
C THR A 389 2.43 -0.13 -25.48
N PRO A 390 2.62 -1.34 -24.92
CA PRO A 390 3.61 -2.28 -25.44
C PRO A 390 3.37 -2.59 -26.92
N ARG A 391 4.48 -2.63 -27.65
CA ARG A 391 4.58 -2.93 -29.09
C ARG A 391 4.04 -4.33 -29.39
N ASN A 392 3.11 -4.43 -30.35
CA ASN A 392 2.94 -5.67 -31.10
C ASN A 392 4.18 -5.88 -31.99
N GLU A 393 4.88 -6.99 -31.82
CA GLU A 393 6.12 -7.35 -32.54
C GLU A 393 5.93 -7.64 -34.06
N GLU A 394 4.79 -7.32 -34.67
CA GLU A 394 4.48 -7.71 -36.07
C GLU A 394 4.72 -6.63 -37.15
N ASP A 395 5.07 -5.39 -36.81
CA ASP A 395 5.16 -4.28 -37.78
C ASP A 395 6.57 -3.77 -38.13
N GLU A 396 7.59 -4.64 -38.18
CA GLU A 396 8.89 -4.30 -38.79
C GLU A 396 9.19 -5.04 -40.10
N LYS A 397 8.94 -4.34 -41.24
CA LYS A 397 9.91 -4.01 -42.33
C LYS A 397 9.20 -3.62 -43.65
N PRO A 398 9.86 -2.86 -44.56
CA PRO A 398 10.73 -1.69 -44.38
C PRO A 398 10.44 -0.57 -45.40
N GLN A 399 10.85 0.68 -45.13
CA GLN A 399 11.20 1.60 -46.21
C GLN A 399 12.31 2.59 -45.79
N GLN A 400 13.52 2.31 -46.26
CA GLN A 400 14.66 3.24 -46.24
C GLN A 400 14.49 4.27 -47.36
N GLU A 401 14.66 5.56 -47.03
CA GLU A 401 15.27 6.57 -47.90
C GLU A 401 15.92 7.68 -47.03
N PRO A 402 16.90 8.44 -47.55
CA PRO A 402 18.21 8.59 -46.91
C PRO A 402 18.35 9.82 -46.01
N VAL A 403 19.06 9.66 -44.88
CA VAL A 403 19.49 10.80 -44.05
C VAL A 403 20.81 11.36 -44.60
N VAL A 404 20.76 12.63 -44.98
CA VAL A 404 21.92 13.46 -45.32
C VAL A 404 22.58 13.90 -44.01
N LEU A 405 23.85 13.52 -43.82
CA LEU A 405 24.70 14.08 -42.77
C LEU A 405 24.93 15.58 -43.02
N VAL A 406 24.58 16.40 -42.03
CA VAL A 406 25.15 17.75 -41.90
C VAL A 406 25.90 17.79 -40.57
N GLU A 407 27.23 17.70 -40.67
CA GLU A 407 28.13 18.18 -39.63
C GLU A 407 27.91 19.68 -39.44
N GLN A 408 27.67 20.11 -38.20
CA GLN A 408 28.02 21.45 -37.77
C GLN A 408 28.83 21.39 -36.48
N SER A 409 30.14 21.44 -36.67
CA SER A 409 31.05 22.05 -35.72
C SER A 409 30.69 23.54 -35.59
N GLN A 410 30.49 24.04 -34.37
CA GLN A 410 30.85 25.41 -34.04
C GLN A 410 31.64 25.46 -32.74
N VAL A 411 32.77 26.13 -32.88
CA VAL A 411 33.89 26.25 -31.96
C VAL A 411 33.58 27.31 -30.91
N SER A 412 34.02 27.03 -29.68
CA SER A 412 34.08 27.92 -28.52
C SER A 412 34.49 29.34 -28.87
N GLN A 413 33.76 30.32 -28.37
CA GLN A 413 34.22 31.71 -28.31
C GLN A 413 34.64 32.01 -26.87
N ILE A 414 35.93 31.86 -26.60
CA ILE A 414 36.59 32.31 -25.37
C ILE A 414 36.91 33.79 -25.57
N ASP A 415 36.41 34.69 -24.72
CA ASP A 415 36.80 36.10 -24.71
C ASP A 415 38.18 36.26 -24.03
N PRO A 416 39.23 36.72 -24.74
CA PRO A 416 40.58 36.77 -24.22
C PRO A 416 40.92 38.16 -23.70
N ILE A 417 40.52 38.53 -22.46
CA ILE A 417 41.17 39.60 -21.65
C ILE A 417 40.82 39.59 -20.14
N THR A 418 39.92 38.73 -19.67
CA THR A 418 39.77 38.44 -18.23
C THR A 418 39.54 36.94 -18.09
N GLY A 419 40.47 36.20 -17.48
CA GLY A 419 40.32 34.76 -17.21
C GLY A 419 38.95 34.47 -16.61
N SER A 420 38.33 33.34 -16.99
CA SER A 420 36.93 32.99 -16.77
C SER A 420 36.32 33.70 -15.56
N ALA A 421 35.47 34.69 -15.84
CA ALA A 421 34.91 35.55 -14.81
C ALA A 421 33.84 34.86 -13.96
N VAL A 422 33.76 33.52 -14.03
CA VAL A 422 32.81 32.68 -13.31
C VAL A 422 33.54 31.41 -12.88
N ASP A 423 33.45 31.08 -11.60
CA ASP A 423 34.02 29.87 -10.98
C ASP A 423 32.88 28.95 -10.51
N VAL A 424 33.09 27.62 -10.59
CA VAL A 424 32.08 26.61 -10.23
C VAL A 424 32.68 25.60 -9.25
N GLU A 425 32.12 25.54 -8.05
CA GLU A 425 32.51 24.60 -7.00
C GLU A 425 31.36 23.62 -6.72
N VAL A 426 31.69 22.35 -6.46
CA VAL A 426 30.74 21.30 -6.08
C VAL A 426 31.03 20.84 -4.66
N SER A 427 30.00 20.83 -3.83
CA SER A 427 29.98 20.26 -2.49
C SER A 427 28.69 19.46 -2.26
N GLY A 428 28.54 18.87 -1.08
CA GLY A 428 27.30 18.19 -0.71
C GLY A 428 27.51 17.03 0.25
N ASP A 429 26.44 16.28 0.49
CA ASP A 429 26.41 15.16 1.42
C ASP A 429 25.88 13.89 0.74
N LEU A 430 26.56 12.77 0.99
CA LEU A 430 26.10 11.43 0.65
C LEU A 430 25.19 10.90 1.76
N TRP A 431 24.13 10.22 1.38
CA TRP A 431 23.22 9.49 2.28
C TRP A 431 22.84 8.15 1.66
N TRP A 432 22.07 7.31 2.38
CA TRP A 432 21.86 5.93 1.95
C TRP A 432 21.11 5.85 0.60
N GLY A 433 21.83 5.48 -0.47
CA GLY A 433 21.29 5.29 -1.83
C GLY A 433 21.27 6.54 -2.71
N GLY A 434 21.72 7.69 -2.20
CA GLY A 434 21.69 8.96 -2.93
C GLY A 434 22.60 10.02 -2.34
N PHE A 435 22.52 11.22 -2.88
CA PHE A 435 23.25 12.37 -2.39
C PHE A 435 22.48 13.67 -2.64
N THR A 436 22.86 14.67 -1.86
CA THR A 436 22.48 16.07 -2.04
C THR A 436 23.69 16.80 -2.60
N ALA A 437 23.58 17.29 -3.83
CA ALA A 437 24.62 18.07 -4.50
C ALA A 437 24.35 19.56 -4.38
N GLU A 438 25.36 20.31 -3.97
CA GLU A 438 25.38 21.77 -3.93
C GLU A 438 26.40 22.27 -4.97
N ILE A 439 25.94 23.15 -5.85
CA ILE A 439 26.77 23.81 -6.86
C ILE A 439 26.85 25.29 -6.50
N THR A 440 28.06 25.78 -6.24
CA THR A 440 28.32 27.19 -5.98
C THR A 440 28.93 27.84 -7.21
N ILE A 441 28.22 28.83 -7.78
CA ILE A 441 28.65 29.61 -8.93
C ILE A 441 29.10 30.99 -8.45
N THR A 442 30.34 31.41 -8.72
CA THR A 442 30.90 32.70 -8.32
C THR A 442 31.15 33.60 -9.52
N ASN A 443 30.35 34.66 -9.67
CA ASN A 443 30.53 35.68 -10.71
C ASN A 443 31.59 36.71 -10.29
N SER A 444 32.82 36.52 -10.78
CA SER A 444 33.97 37.42 -10.57
C SER A 444 34.03 38.59 -11.57
N SER A 445 33.04 38.72 -12.46
CA SER A 445 32.97 39.85 -13.39
C SER A 445 32.46 41.13 -12.72
N ASP A 446 32.56 42.26 -13.43
CA ASP A 446 31.99 43.54 -13.02
C ASP A 446 30.54 43.75 -13.50
N GLN A 447 29.95 42.75 -14.16
CA GLN A 447 28.57 42.74 -14.65
C GLN A 447 27.73 41.69 -13.93
N ARG A 448 26.40 41.84 -13.96
CA ARG A 448 25.47 40.81 -13.50
C ARG A 448 25.45 39.64 -14.49
N LEU A 449 25.50 38.41 -13.98
CA LEU A 449 25.38 37.18 -14.75
C LEU A 449 23.90 36.73 -14.74
N GLU A 450 23.35 36.51 -15.93
CA GLU A 450 21.96 36.08 -16.17
C GLU A 450 21.95 34.84 -17.06
N ASN A 451 20.93 34.00 -16.94
CA ASN A 451 20.70 32.81 -17.80
C ASN A 451 21.93 31.90 -17.89
N TRP A 452 22.65 31.74 -16.78
CA TRP A 452 23.82 30.88 -16.73
C TRP A 452 23.39 29.41 -16.76
N ALA A 453 24.26 28.55 -17.29
CA ALA A 453 24.08 27.11 -17.29
C ALA A 453 25.40 26.38 -17.02
N VAL A 454 25.33 25.25 -16.33
CA VAL A 454 26.47 24.37 -16.05
C VAL A 454 26.19 23.00 -16.67
N GLY A 455 27.17 22.45 -17.39
CA GLY A 455 27.10 21.13 -18.00
C GLY A 455 28.13 20.17 -17.40
N PHE A 456 27.74 18.91 -17.20
CA PHE A 456 28.64 17.80 -16.86
C PHE A 456 28.01 16.45 -17.20
N ASN A 457 28.82 15.40 -17.28
CA ASN A 457 28.33 14.02 -17.38
C ASN A 457 28.42 13.33 -16.02
N SER A 458 27.46 12.47 -15.70
CA SER A 458 27.44 11.66 -14.49
C SER A 458 26.77 10.31 -14.73
N THR A 459 27.18 9.30 -13.97
CA THR A 459 26.50 7.98 -13.93
C THR A 459 25.36 7.95 -12.91
N HIS A 460 25.21 9.02 -12.13
CA HIS A 460 24.14 9.15 -11.14
C HIS A 460 22.85 9.61 -11.79
N HIS A 461 21.73 9.33 -11.14
CA HIS A 461 20.39 9.55 -11.67
C HIS A 461 19.69 10.66 -10.88
N PHE A 462 19.46 11.80 -11.53
CA PHE A 462 18.60 12.84 -10.97
C PHE A 462 17.13 12.35 -10.89
N TYR A 463 16.45 12.60 -9.77
CA TYR A 463 15.09 12.12 -9.54
C TYR A 463 14.08 13.22 -9.18
N GLY A 464 14.38 14.48 -9.51
CA GLY A 464 13.36 15.54 -9.60
C GLY A 464 13.38 16.62 -8.51
N GLU A 465 14.14 16.45 -7.42
CA GLU A 465 14.26 17.48 -6.39
C GLU A 465 15.45 18.40 -6.68
N SER A 466 15.18 19.66 -7.03
CA SER A 466 16.20 20.69 -7.23
C SER A 466 15.74 22.03 -6.65
N TRP A 467 16.70 22.88 -6.26
CA TRP A 467 16.42 24.22 -5.75
C TRP A 467 17.32 25.25 -6.41
N GLY A 468 16.72 26.35 -6.84
CA GLY A 468 17.43 27.43 -7.53
C GLY A 468 17.95 27.06 -8.92
N VAL A 469 17.62 25.86 -9.42
CA VAL A 469 18.00 25.39 -10.76
C VAL A 469 16.94 24.50 -11.39
N ASP A 470 16.92 24.48 -12.72
CA ASP A 470 16.26 23.46 -13.53
C ASP A 470 17.32 22.48 -14.05
N VAL A 471 17.05 21.18 -13.95
CA VAL A 471 17.96 20.12 -14.39
C VAL A 471 17.39 19.45 -15.64
N VAL A 472 18.16 19.50 -16.73
CA VAL A 472 17.86 18.77 -17.97
C VAL A 472 18.83 17.61 -18.10
N THR A 473 18.27 16.41 -18.27
CA THR A 473 19.03 15.16 -18.37
C THR A 473 18.83 14.53 -19.74
N GLU A 474 19.92 14.10 -20.36
CA GLU A 474 19.93 13.33 -21.60
C GLU A 474 20.79 12.08 -21.41
N GLU A 475 20.20 10.90 -21.61
CA GLU A 475 20.97 9.64 -21.61
C GLU A 475 21.84 9.58 -22.87
N VAL A 476 23.15 9.45 -22.68
CA VAL A 476 24.14 9.47 -23.78
C VAL A 476 24.78 8.10 -24.02
N ALA A 477 24.73 7.21 -23.03
CA ALA A 477 25.02 5.78 -23.12
C ALA A 477 24.42 5.06 -21.90
N ASP A 478 24.39 3.72 -21.91
CA ASP A 478 23.92 2.90 -20.78
C ASP A 478 24.57 3.40 -19.46
N ASP A 479 23.73 3.78 -18.51
CA ASP A 479 24.09 4.31 -17.19
C ASP A 479 25.01 5.56 -17.20
N LEU A 480 25.01 6.34 -18.30
CA LEU A 480 25.74 7.60 -18.43
C LEU A 480 24.84 8.72 -18.96
N TYR A 481 24.74 9.79 -18.18
CA TYR A 481 23.86 10.91 -18.43
C TYR A 481 24.63 12.20 -18.62
N SER A 482 24.19 13.00 -19.60
CA SER A 482 24.59 14.38 -19.82
C SER A 482 23.61 15.30 -19.09
N TYR A 483 24.13 16.05 -18.12
CA TYR A 483 23.38 17.00 -17.32
C TYR A 483 23.64 18.43 -17.79
N LYS A 484 22.56 19.20 -17.94
CA LYS A 484 22.60 20.66 -18.10
C LYS A 484 21.72 21.28 -17.04
N ILE A 485 22.33 22.09 -16.19
CA ILE A 485 21.68 22.75 -15.06
C ILE A 485 21.61 24.24 -15.33
N TYR A 486 20.42 24.81 -15.29
CA TYR A 486 20.15 26.23 -15.53
C TYR A 486 19.74 26.89 -14.24
N GLY A 487 20.19 28.13 -13.99
CA GLY A 487 19.63 28.90 -12.87
C GLY A 487 18.12 29.07 -13.02
N ALA A 488 17.36 28.73 -11.97
CA ALA A 488 15.91 28.82 -11.90
C ALA A 488 15.48 29.55 -10.61
N ASP A 489 14.25 30.08 -10.59
CA ASP A 489 13.73 30.90 -9.49
C ASP A 489 14.71 32.00 -9.02
N TRP A 490 15.13 31.93 -7.75
CA TRP A 490 16.06 32.86 -7.13
C TRP A 490 17.50 32.65 -7.58
N GLY A 491 17.83 31.52 -8.20
CA GLY A 491 19.16 31.19 -8.74
C GLY A 491 19.42 31.72 -10.15
N GLN A 492 18.42 32.31 -10.84
CA GLN A 492 18.55 32.79 -12.23
C GLN A 492 19.60 33.89 -12.45
N SER A 493 19.93 34.65 -11.41
CA SER A 493 20.69 35.90 -11.52
C SER A 493 21.74 36.06 -10.43
N ILE A 494 22.99 36.28 -10.81
CA ILE A 494 24.12 36.45 -9.89
C ILE A 494 24.74 37.83 -10.09
N GLY A 495 24.68 38.67 -9.06
CA GLY A 495 25.27 40.02 -9.11
C GLY A 495 26.79 40.01 -9.35
N ALA A 496 27.32 41.14 -9.83
CA ALA A 496 28.76 41.32 -10.01
C ALA A 496 29.52 41.10 -8.70
N GLY A 497 30.53 40.24 -8.72
CA GLY A 497 31.32 39.85 -7.53
C GLY A 497 30.58 38.97 -6.52
N GLN A 498 29.40 38.42 -6.85
CA GLN A 498 28.61 37.58 -5.94
C GLN A 498 28.72 36.09 -6.28
N SER A 499 28.41 35.26 -5.28
CA SER A 499 28.26 33.82 -5.42
C SER A 499 26.83 33.38 -5.14
N MET A 500 26.40 32.29 -5.76
CA MET A 500 25.11 31.65 -5.57
C MET A 500 25.31 30.15 -5.38
N THR A 501 24.69 29.56 -4.36
CA THR A 501 24.68 28.11 -4.15
C THR A 501 23.28 27.59 -4.42
N VAL A 502 23.19 26.61 -5.31
CA VAL A 502 21.97 25.93 -5.76
C VAL A 502 22.21 24.42 -5.67
N GLY A 503 21.20 23.59 -5.89
CA GLY A 503 21.47 22.16 -5.79
C GLY A 503 20.31 21.27 -6.15
N PHE A 504 20.56 19.97 -6.00
CA PHE A 504 19.63 18.92 -6.34
C PHE A 504 19.95 17.64 -5.57
N ASN A 505 18.95 16.76 -5.48
CA ASN A 505 19.15 15.40 -5.00
C ASN A 505 19.21 14.40 -6.17
N ALA A 506 20.05 13.38 -6.04
CA ALA A 506 20.19 12.33 -7.04
C ALA A 506 20.45 10.96 -6.37
N LEU A 507 20.09 9.89 -7.08
CA LEU A 507 20.40 8.51 -6.69
C LEU A 507 21.77 8.10 -7.23
N THR A 508 22.50 7.33 -6.43
CA THR A 508 23.83 6.87 -6.81
C THR A 508 23.72 5.74 -7.83
N GLY A 509 24.05 5.99 -9.11
CA GLY A 509 24.16 4.94 -10.14
C GLY A 509 25.38 4.02 -10.01
N MET A 510 26.25 4.24 -9.02
CA MET A 510 27.33 3.34 -8.62
C MET A 510 27.42 3.29 -7.10
N GLU A 511 28.01 2.23 -6.54
CA GLU A 511 28.14 2.09 -5.08
C GLU A 511 29.05 3.19 -4.51
N LEU A 512 28.44 4.26 -3.96
CA LEU A 512 29.13 5.26 -3.14
C LEU A 512 29.06 4.85 -1.66
N GLU A 513 29.92 5.46 -0.84
CA GLU A 513 29.86 5.23 0.60
C GLU A 513 28.51 5.68 1.18
N ARG A 514 28.02 4.93 2.17
CA ARG A 514 26.68 5.06 2.78
C ARG A 514 26.43 6.42 3.47
N SER A 515 27.49 7.19 3.69
CA SER A 515 27.49 8.55 4.23
C SER A 515 28.86 9.18 3.98
N GLY A 516 28.94 10.49 3.70
CA GLY A 516 30.20 11.17 3.42
C GLY A 516 29.98 12.52 2.74
N SER A 517 31.05 13.19 2.33
CA SER A 517 30.95 14.44 1.56
C SER A 517 30.99 14.15 0.07
N LEU A 518 30.10 14.79 -0.69
CA LEU A 518 30.13 14.80 -2.15
C LEU A 518 31.19 15.82 -2.64
N THR A 519 31.95 15.42 -3.65
CA THR A 519 32.92 16.25 -4.38
C THR A 519 32.60 16.25 -5.87
N ALA A 520 33.19 17.17 -6.65
CA ALA A 520 33.07 17.16 -8.12
C ALA A 520 33.51 15.82 -8.73
N GLU A 521 34.58 15.21 -8.20
CA GLU A 521 35.13 13.93 -8.66
C GLU A 521 34.18 12.76 -8.41
N SER A 522 33.41 12.79 -7.32
CA SER A 522 32.39 11.78 -7.03
C SER A 522 31.04 12.09 -7.68
N LEU A 523 30.81 13.32 -8.15
CA LEU A 523 29.59 13.70 -8.84
C LEU A 523 29.69 13.38 -10.34
N CYS A 524 30.85 13.64 -10.95
CA CYS A 524 31.04 13.55 -12.40
C CYS A 524 31.59 12.18 -12.84
N ALA A 525 31.23 11.77 -14.05
CA ALA A 525 31.84 10.61 -14.71
C ALA A 525 33.33 10.85 -15.02
N GLU A 526 34.10 9.78 -15.19
CA GLU A 526 35.54 9.87 -15.45
C GLU A 526 35.84 10.74 -16.69
N GLY A 527 36.66 11.78 -16.51
CA GLY A 527 37.01 12.74 -17.57
C GLY A 527 35.99 13.85 -17.81
N SER A 528 34.95 13.95 -16.98
CA SER A 528 34.01 15.07 -16.95
C SER A 528 34.24 15.96 -15.73
N GLU A 529 34.06 17.26 -15.91
CA GLU A 529 34.05 18.25 -14.83
C GLU A 529 32.91 19.25 -15.09
N PRO A 530 32.35 19.91 -14.05
CA PRO A 530 31.34 20.95 -14.23
C PRO A 530 31.93 22.14 -15.00
N VAL A 531 31.32 22.47 -16.14
CA VAL A 531 31.74 23.61 -16.98
C VAL A 531 30.57 24.55 -17.25
N LEU A 532 30.83 25.86 -17.23
CA LEU A 532 29.85 26.85 -17.67
C LEU A 532 29.62 26.74 -19.18
N LEU A 533 28.36 26.78 -19.62
CA LEU A 533 27.94 26.61 -21.02
C LEU A 533 27.71 27.94 -21.76
#